data_AF-A0A8J3C2L6-F1
#
_entry.id   AF-A0A8J3C2L6-F1
#
_cell.length_a   1.000
_cell.length_b   1.000
_cell.length_c   1.000
_cell.angle_alpha   90.00
_cell.angle_beta   90.00
_cell.angle_gamma   90.00
#
_symmetry.space_group_name_H-M   'P 1'
#
loop_
_entity.id
_entity.type
_entity.pdbx_description
1 polymer ?
#
loop_
_entity_poly.entity_id
_entity_poly.type
_entity_poly.pdbx_seq_one_letter_code
_entity_poly.pdbx_strand_id
1 'polypeptide(L)'
;MSTTLHWELRNTVVATWYARLSANSSPRRNHWQTRSIYFRATAQLIADEVSAPLTWRSIVAATEPRGSRSTFYEVAGARARHRMVDALIRDGRPTSVELALHYLRRDPVEQLIDETKVWSYWPYRQRALEQSATDDPPTLVATLNRTVADWAGQHAGLAAAVRHSPPACAAEDLTVLHQGGLAATRAAARLTDVIVRAVAAR
;
A
#
# COMPACT_ATOMS: atom_id res chain seq x y z
N MET A 1 -14.24 -19.20 -18.75
CA MET A 1 -14.92 -17.89 -18.66
C MET A 1 -13.82 -16.83 -18.68
N SER A 2 -13.87 -15.88 -19.63
CA SER A 2 -12.91 -14.77 -19.64
C SER A 2 -13.34 -13.80 -18.55
N THR A 3 -12.49 -13.61 -17.56
CA THR A 3 -12.73 -12.67 -16.47
C THR A 3 -12.35 -11.27 -16.95
N THR A 4 -13.15 -10.24 -16.64
CA THR A 4 -12.84 -8.87 -17.05
C THR A 4 -11.64 -8.33 -16.28
N LEU A 5 -10.85 -7.46 -16.89
CA LEU A 5 -9.68 -6.84 -16.23
C LEU A 5 -10.08 -6.08 -14.96
N HIS A 6 -11.23 -5.42 -14.96
CA HIS A 6 -11.78 -4.83 -13.73
C HIS A 6 -11.99 -5.83 -12.60
N TRP A 7 -12.45 -7.05 -12.91
CA TRP A 7 -12.59 -8.08 -11.90
C TRP A 7 -11.21 -8.52 -11.38
N GLU A 8 -10.23 -8.71 -12.27
CA GLU A 8 -8.87 -9.09 -11.86
C GLU A 8 -8.24 -8.04 -10.95
N LEU A 9 -8.38 -6.76 -11.30
CA LEU A 9 -7.95 -5.64 -10.47
C LEU A 9 -8.66 -5.66 -9.11
N ARG A 10 -9.98 -5.89 -9.06
CA ARG A 10 -10.70 -5.94 -7.77
C ARG A 10 -10.29 -7.13 -6.89
N ASN A 11 -9.73 -8.19 -7.47
CA ASN A 11 -9.41 -9.44 -6.80
C ASN A 11 -7.91 -9.75 -6.74
N THR A 12 -7.05 -8.73 -6.87
CA THR A 12 -5.61 -8.89 -6.62
C THR A 12 -5.32 -9.31 -5.17
N VAL A 13 -4.11 -9.80 -4.89
CA VAL A 13 -3.74 -10.31 -3.55
C VAL A 13 -3.79 -9.20 -2.52
N VAL A 14 -3.22 -8.02 -2.83
CA VAL A 14 -3.24 -6.88 -1.93
C VAL A 14 -4.66 -6.31 -1.80
N ALA A 15 -5.46 -6.31 -2.89
CA ALA A 15 -6.85 -5.90 -2.81
C ALA A 15 -7.69 -6.81 -1.90
N THR A 16 -7.51 -8.13 -2.03
CA THR A 16 -8.18 -9.14 -1.19
C THR A 16 -7.71 -9.04 0.26
N TRP A 17 -6.41 -8.82 0.49
CA TRP A 17 -5.84 -8.59 1.82
C TRP A 17 -6.51 -7.37 2.48
N TYR A 18 -6.60 -6.25 1.77
CA TYR A 18 -7.23 -5.04 2.26
C TYR A 18 -8.70 -5.29 2.57
N ALA A 19 -9.47 -5.79 1.59
CA ALA A 19 -10.91 -6.00 1.72
C ALA A 19 -11.26 -6.94 2.88
N ARG A 20 -10.52 -8.04 3.04
CA ARG A 20 -10.71 -8.98 4.15
C ARG A 20 -10.51 -8.32 5.52
N LEU A 21 -9.50 -7.46 5.65
CA LEU A 21 -9.22 -6.79 6.91
C LEU A 21 -10.22 -5.66 7.16
N SER A 22 -10.50 -4.84 6.15
CA SER A 22 -11.38 -3.67 6.27
C SER A 22 -12.83 -4.04 6.51
N ALA A 23 -13.29 -5.18 5.99
CA ALA A 23 -14.66 -5.67 6.19
C ALA A 23 -14.88 -6.36 7.55
N ASN A 24 -13.82 -6.63 8.33
CA ASN A 24 -13.96 -7.29 9.62
C ASN A 24 -14.50 -6.33 10.69
N SER A 25 -15.79 -6.42 10.97
CA SER A 25 -16.49 -5.62 11.97
C SER A 25 -16.49 -6.22 13.38
N SER A 26 -15.83 -7.38 13.60
CA SER A 26 -15.85 -8.07 14.90
C SER A 26 -15.16 -7.24 15.99
N PRO A 27 -15.86 -6.78 17.04
CA PRO A 27 -15.28 -5.93 18.09
C PRO A 27 -14.13 -6.61 18.86
N ARG A 28 -14.16 -7.94 18.95
CA ARG A 28 -13.15 -8.76 19.66
C ARG A 28 -11.88 -9.02 18.85
N ARG A 29 -11.89 -8.78 17.53
CA ARG A 29 -10.80 -9.11 16.60
C ARG A 29 -10.59 -8.01 15.56
N ASN A 30 -10.83 -6.75 15.95
CA ASN A 30 -10.74 -5.61 15.04
C ASN A 30 -9.29 -5.17 14.81
N HIS A 31 -8.47 -6.10 14.30
CA HIS A 31 -7.08 -5.84 13.91
C HIS A 31 -6.98 -4.70 12.90
N TRP A 32 -8.02 -4.48 12.09
CA TRP A 32 -8.07 -3.40 11.13
C TRP A 32 -8.20 -2.02 11.77
N GLN A 33 -9.04 -1.87 12.80
CA GLN A 33 -9.13 -0.62 13.55
C GLN A 33 -7.80 -0.28 14.21
N THR A 34 -7.15 -1.24 14.87
CA THR A 34 -5.82 -1.03 15.44
C THR A 34 -4.83 -0.62 14.35
N ARG A 35 -4.73 -1.38 13.24
CA ARG A 35 -3.85 -1.03 12.12
C ARG A 35 -4.11 0.37 11.58
N SER A 36 -5.37 0.76 11.41
CA SER A 36 -5.78 2.08 10.91
C SER A 36 -5.37 3.22 11.84
N ILE A 37 -5.39 3.01 13.17
CA ILE A 37 -4.88 3.99 14.14
C ILE A 37 -3.37 4.22 13.91
N TYR A 38 -2.60 3.14 13.74
CA TYR A 38 -1.15 3.25 13.48
C TYR A 38 -0.84 3.81 12.09
N PHE A 39 -1.60 3.45 11.06
CA PHE A 39 -1.47 4.03 9.72
C PHE A 39 -1.73 5.54 9.75
N ARG A 40 -2.79 5.98 10.44
CA ARG A 40 -3.12 7.39 10.60
C ARG A 40 -2.01 8.16 11.32
N ALA A 41 -1.55 7.65 12.46
CA ALA A 41 -0.47 8.27 13.22
C ALA A 41 0.83 8.37 12.39
N THR A 42 1.14 7.32 11.63
CA THR A 42 2.29 7.30 10.71
C THR A 42 2.16 8.36 9.61
N ALA A 43 1.00 8.42 8.95
CA ALA A 43 0.74 9.40 7.90
C ALA A 43 0.80 10.85 8.40
N GLN A 44 0.26 11.11 9.60
CA GLN A 44 0.29 12.43 10.24
C GLN A 44 1.72 12.85 10.60
N LEU A 45 2.48 12.00 11.30
CA LEU A 45 3.86 12.32 11.67
C LEU A 45 4.76 12.59 10.46
N ILE A 46 4.53 11.91 9.34
CA ILE A 46 5.26 12.17 8.10
C ILE A 46 4.80 13.49 7.45
N ALA A 47 3.51 13.79 7.48
CA ALA A 47 2.96 15.03 6.93
C ALA A 47 3.37 16.27 7.74
N ASP A 48 3.56 16.12 9.05
CA ASP A 48 3.98 17.20 9.96
C ASP A 48 5.48 17.52 9.83
N GLU A 49 6.22 16.85 8.93
CA GLU A 49 7.64 17.06 8.63
C GLU A 49 8.52 17.14 9.89
N VAL A 50 8.23 16.31 10.89
CA VAL A 50 9.01 16.27 12.12
C VAL A 50 10.47 16.00 11.73
N SER A 51 11.38 16.94 11.99
CA SER A 51 12.78 16.89 11.53
C SER A 51 13.58 15.70 12.08
N ALA A 52 13.00 14.93 13.00
CA ALA A 52 13.57 13.71 13.55
C ALA A 52 13.12 12.48 12.74
N PRO A 53 13.98 11.46 12.58
CA PRO A 53 13.60 10.20 11.94
C PRO A 53 12.36 9.60 12.58
N LEU A 54 11.44 9.08 11.76
CA LEU A 54 10.26 8.39 12.26
C LEU A 54 10.68 7.14 13.03
N THR A 55 10.24 6.99 14.28
CA THR A 55 10.54 5.82 15.12
C THR A 55 9.27 5.16 15.60
N TRP A 56 9.38 3.91 16.03
CA TRP A 56 8.24 3.24 16.69
C TRP A 56 7.77 4.02 17.93
N ARG A 57 8.67 4.72 18.65
CA ARG A 57 8.31 5.51 19.84
C ARG A 57 7.47 6.71 19.48
N SER A 58 7.84 7.46 18.44
CA SER A 58 7.07 8.62 18.00
C SER A 58 5.70 8.19 17.49
N ILE A 59 5.63 7.09 16.72
CA ILE A 59 4.35 6.54 16.25
C ILE A 59 3.44 6.15 17.42
N VAL A 60 3.94 5.36 18.38
CA VAL A 60 3.17 4.96 19.58
C VAL A 60 2.71 6.17 20.40
N ALA A 61 3.51 7.24 20.46
CA ALA A 61 3.13 8.45 21.16
C ALA A 61 2.03 9.25 20.44
N ALA A 62 1.94 9.15 19.11
CA ALA A 62 0.98 9.87 18.27
C ALA A 62 -0.35 9.12 18.04
N THR A 63 -0.44 7.83 18.36
CA THR A 63 -1.71 7.08 18.28
C THR A 63 -2.68 7.53 19.37
N GLU A 64 -3.98 7.61 19.06
CA GLU A 64 -5.07 7.85 20.02
C GLU A 64 -6.08 6.68 19.97
N PRO A 65 -6.37 5.99 21.09
CA PRO A 65 -5.71 6.13 22.39
C PRO A 65 -4.22 5.78 22.34
N ARG A 66 -3.45 6.32 23.28
CA ARG A 66 -1.99 6.10 23.36
C ARG A 66 -1.67 4.62 23.24
N GLY A 67 -0.86 4.29 22.24
CA GLY A 67 -0.48 2.94 21.93
C GLY A 67 0.53 2.38 22.93
N SER A 68 0.99 1.16 22.64
CA SER A 68 2.05 0.51 23.41
C SER A 68 3.10 -0.06 22.47
N ARG A 69 4.29 -0.31 22.99
CA ARG A 69 5.35 -0.99 22.24
C ARG A 69 4.88 -2.37 21.74
N SER A 70 4.23 -3.16 22.60
CA SER A 70 3.77 -4.50 22.21
C SER A 70 2.77 -4.44 21.07
N THR A 71 1.77 -3.55 21.16
CA THR A 71 0.78 -3.35 20.09
C THR A 71 1.43 -2.90 18.79
N PHE A 72 2.43 -2.02 18.83
CA PHE A 72 3.18 -1.63 17.63
C PHE A 72 3.81 -2.86 16.93
N TYR A 73 4.48 -3.74 17.68
CA TYR A 73 5.10 -4.94 17.10
C TYR A 73 4.08 -6.02 16.70
N GLU A 74 2.89 -6.04 17.28
CA GLU A 74 1.77 -6.88 16.80
C GLU A 74 1.20 -6.39 15.46
N VAL A 75 1.32 -5.09 15.18
CA VAL A 75 0.86 -4.46 13.93
C VAL A 75 1.91 -4.54 12.83
N ALA A 76 3.16 -4.19 13.13
CA ALA A 76 4.20 -3.94 12.12
C ALA A 76 5.44 -4.85 12.23
N GLY A 77 5.55 -5.63 13.32
CA GLY A 77 6.71 -6.49 13.55
C GLY A 77 6.80 -7.66 12.57
N ALA A 78 7.96 -8.32 12.53
CA ALA A 78 8.21 -9.48 11.65
C ALA A 78 7.24 -10.66 11.87
N ARG A 79 6.61 -10.74 13.06
CA ARG A 79 5.60 -11.75 13.42
C ARG A 79 4.19 -11.16 13.54
N ALA A 80 3.96 -9.94 13.04
CA ALA A 80 2.65 -9.31 13.05
C ALA A 80 1.62 -10.19 12.34
N ARG A 81 0.40 -10.24 12.87
CA ARG A 81 -0.67 -11.01 12.23
C ARG A 81 -1.15 -10.26 11.00
N HIS A 82 -1.44 -11.00 9.93
CA HIS A 82 -2.03 -10.48 8.69
C HIS A 82 -1.18 -9.44 7.97
N ARG A 83 0.16 -9.58 7.96
CA ARG A 83 1.02 -8.73 7.13
C ARG A 83 0.65 -8.87 5.66
N MET A 84 0.71 -7.76 4.92
CA MET A 84 0.47 -7.75 3.48
C MET A 84 1.43 -8.71 2.77
N VAL A 85 2.70 -8.69 3.14
CA VAL A 85 3.73 -9.56 2.54
C VAL A 85 3.45 -11.05 2.78
N ASP A 86 2.86 -11.43 3.92
CA ASP A 86 2.49 -12.83 4.17
C ASP A 86 1.32 -13.29 3.27
N ALA A 87 0.44 -12.36 2.86
CA ALA A 87 -0.61 -12.67 1.89
C ALA A 87 -0.01 -12.91 0.50
N LEU A 88 0.95 -12.08 0.07
CA LEU A 88 1.70 -12.24 -1.18
C LEU A 88 2.51 -13.55 -1.22
N ILE A 89 3.21 -13.87 -0.12
CA ILE A 89 3.96 -15.13 0.00
C ILE A 89 3.03 -16.34 -0.09
N ARG A 90 1.89 -16.30 0.60
CA ARG A 90 0.93 -17.40 0.62
C ARG A 90 0.26 -17.64 -0.73
N ASP A 91 0.04 -16.58 -1.50
CA ASP A 91 -0.50 -16.69 -2.86
C ASP A 91 0.44 -17.48 -3.78
N GLY A 92 1.76 -17.36 -3.60
CA GLY A 92 2.76 -18.26 -4.20
C GLY A 92 2.99 -18.10 -5.70
N ARG A 93 2.20 -17.28 -6.42
CA ARG A 93 2.47 -16.96 -7.83
C ARG A 93 3.79 -16.21 -7.97
N PRO A 94 4.57 -16.42 -9.05
CA PRO A 94 5.87 -15.76 -9.23
C PRO A 94 5.81 -14.24 -9.07
N THR A 95 4.80 -13.58 -9.64
CA THR A 95 4.59 -12.13 -9.52
C THR A 95 4.32 -11.69 -8.07
N SER A 96 3.50 -12.45 -7.34
CA SER A 96 3.22 -12.21 -5.92
C SER A 96 4.46 -12.38 -5.05
N VAL A 97 5.29 -13.39 -5.33
CA VAL A 97 6.56 -13.62 -4.63
C VAL A 97 7.56 -12.51 -4.92
N GLU A 98 7.66 -12.04 -6.17
CA GLU A 98 8.49 -10.89 -6.52
C GLU A 98 8.05 -9.61 -5.78
N LEU A 99 6.75 -9.34 -5.72
CA LEU A 99 6.21 -8.25 -4.90
C LEU A 99 6.56 -8.45 -3.43
N ALA A 100 6.36 -9.65 -2.88
CA ALA A 100 6.70 -9.93 -1.48
C ALA A 100 8.16 -9.63 -1.18
N LEU A 101 9.08 -10.05 -2.05
CA LEU A 101 10.51 -9.78 -1.89
C LEU A 101 10.83 -8.28 -1.99
N HIS A 102 10.13 -7.54 -2.85
CA HIS A 102 10.30 -6.10 -2.98
C HIS A 102 9.84 -5.32 -1.72
N TYR A 103 8.72 -5.74 -1.12
CA TYR A 103 8.09 -5.08 0.03
C TYR A 103 8.44 -5.71 1.40
N LEU A 104 9.26 -6.76 1.43
CA LEU A 104 9.72 -7.37 2.68
C LEU A 104 10.74 -6.45 3.36
N ARG A 105 10.33 -5.87 4.50
CA ARG A 105 11.20 -5.01 5.33
C ARG A 105 11.72 -5.75 6.55
N ARG A 106 12.95 -5.43 6.94
CA ARG A 106 13.52 -5.84 8.23
C ARG A 106 13.12 -4.87 9.35
N ASP A 107 12.98 -3.59 9.02
CA ASP A 107 12.52 -2.56 9.94
C ASP A 107 10.98 -2.56 10.01
N PRO A 108 10.38 -2.75 11.19
CA PRO A 108 8.94 -2.61 11.40
C PRO A 108 8.37 -1.24 11.02
N VAL A 109 9.13 -0.15 11.16
CA VAL A 109 8.68 1.19 10.77
C VAL A 109 8.52 1.27 9.25
N GLU A 110 9.51 0.81 8.49
CA GLU A 110 9.41 0.74 7.03
C GLU A 110 8.25 -0.19 6.59
N GLN A 111 8.08 -1.33 7.27
CA GLN A 111 6.96 -2.25 6.99
C GLN A 111 5.60 -1.56 7.20
N LEU A 112 5.48 -0.77 8.28
CA LEU A 112 4.27 0.00 8.59
C LEU A 112 4.03 1.07 7.53
N ILE A 113 5.08 1.75 7.07
CA ILE A 113 4.98 2.77 6.01
C ILE A 113 4.46 2.17 4.71
N ASP A 114 5.01 1.03 4.25
CA ASP A 114 4.55 0.39 3.01
C ASP A 114 3.05 -0.02 3.09
N GLU A 115 2.59 -0.52 4.25
CA GLU A 115 1.15 -0.82 4.44
C GLU A 115 0.30 0.46 4.58
N THR A 116 0.85 1.54 5.16
CA THR A 116 0.20 2.87 5.25
C THR A 116 0.03 3.49 3.87
N LYS A 117 0.99 3.28 2.95
CA LYS A 117 0.86 3.71 1.54
C LYS A 117 -0.32 3.01 0.87
N VAL A 118 -0.49 1.71 1.06
CA VAL A 118 -1.67 0.98 0.56
C VAL A 118 -2.95 1.54 1.16
N TRP A 119 -2.97 1.76 2.48
CA TRP A 119 -4.15 2.31 3.17
C TRP A 119 -4.56 3.70 2.67
N SER A 120 -3.60 4.63 2.57
CA SER A 120 -3.87 6.00 2.12
C SER A 120 -4.18 6.10 0.62
N TYR A 121 -3.61 5.22 -0.20
CA TYR A 121 -3.89 5.15 -1.64
C TYR A 121 -5.24 4.51 -1.97
N TRP A 122 -5.77 3.66 -1.08
CA TRP A 122 -6.97 2.87 -1.35
C TRP A 122 -8.18 3.68 -1.87
N PRO A 123 -8.54 4.85 -1.30
CA PRO A 123 -9.66 5.64 -1.81
C PRO A 123 -9.44 6.16 -3.25
N TYR A 124 -8.20 6.48 -3.61
CA TYR A 124 -7.83 6.91 -4.97
C TYR A 124 -8.02 5.76 -5.97
N ARG A 125 -7.55 4.58 -5.59
CA ARG A 125 -7.72 3.35 -6.36
C ARG A 125 -9.19 3.00 -6.59
N GLN A 126 -10.02 3.05 -5.54
CA GLN A 126 -11.44 2.74 -5.65
C GLN A 126 -12.13 3.67 -6.64
N ARG A 127 -11.92 4.99 -6.47
CA ARG A 127 -12.50 5.99 -7.37
C ARG A 127 -12.08 5.78 -8.82
N ALA A 128 -10.80 5.50 -9.07
CA ALA A 128 -10.29 5.24 -10.41
C ALA A 128 -10.94 4.00 -11.06
N LEU A 129 -11.11 2.91 -10.30
CA LEU A 129 -11.76 1.68 -10.78
C LEU A 129 -13.29 1.80 -10.92
N GLU A 130 -13.92 2.71 -10.19
CA GLU A 130 -15.36 2.99 -10.30
C GLU A 130 -15.68 3.89 -11.51
N GLN A 131 -14.78 4.83 -11.82
CA GLN A 131 -14.92 5.77 -12.93
C GLN A 131 -14.45 5.21 -14.27
N SER A 132 -13.70 4.10 -14.27
CA SER A 132 -13.23 3.46 -15.48
C SER A 132 -14.37 2.69 -16.16
N ALA A 133 -14.79 3.16 -17.35
CA ALA A 133 -15.81 2.51 -18.16
C ALA A 133 -15.24 1.51 -19.18
N THR A 134 -13.91 1.31 -19.19
CA THR A 134 -13.20 0.55 -20.23
C THR A 134 -12.29 -0.51 -19.64
N ASP A 135 -12.30 -1.71 -20.23
CA ASP A 135 -11.31 -2.75 -19.95
C ASP A 135 -10.05 -2.61 -20.83
N ASP A 136 -9.87 -1.51 -21.57
CA ASP A 136 -8.70 -1.26 -22.41
C ASP A 136 -7.40 -1.08 -21.56
N PRO A 137 -6.40 -1.98 -21.66
CA PRO A 137 -5.22 -1.94 -20.80
C PRO A 137 -4.39 -0.64 -20.90
N PRO A 138 -4.07 -0.10 -22.09
CA PRO A 138 -3.37 1.17 -22.21
C PRO A 138 -4.08 2.33 -21.49
N THR A 139 -5.40 2.43 -21.63
CA THR A 139 -6.20 3.45 -20.93
C THR A 139 -6.15 3.25 -19.42
N LEU A 140 -6.30 2.02 -18.95
CA LEU A 140 -6.21 1.70 -17.51
C LEU A 140 -4.82 1.97 -16.93
N VAL A 141 -3.75 1.72 -17.68
CA VAL A 141 -2.37 2.06 -17.27
C VAL A 141 -2.18 3.57 -17.14
N ALA A 142 -2.70 4.36 -18.09
CA ALA A 142 -2.65 5.82 -18.00
C ALA A 142 -3.45 6.34 -16.79
N THR A 143 -4.63 5.77 -16.53
CA THR A 143 -5.44 6.06 -15.34
C THR A 143 -4.71 5.71 -14.06
N LEU A 144 -4.08 4.54 -13.98
CA LEU A 144 -3.27 4.12 -12.83
C LEU A 144 -2.12 5.10 -12.56
N ASN A 145 -1.34 5.45 -13.59
CA ASN A 145 -0.22 6.39 -13.45
C ASN A 145 -0.67 7.76 -12.92
N ARG A 146 -1.76 8.31 -13.46
CA ARG A 146 -2.34 9.57 -12.98
C ARG A 146 -2.84 9.45 -11.54
N THR A 147 -3.53 8.35 -11.21
CA THR A 147 -4.05 8.10 -9.85
C THR A 147 -2.91 8.02 -8.83
N VAL A 148 -1.81 7.35 -9.17
CA VAL A 148 -0.60 7.28 -8.34
C VAL A 148 0.05 8.67 -8.21
N ALA A 149 0.15 9.43 -9.30
CA ALA A 149 0.69 10.79 -9.27
C ALA A 149 -0.16 11.73 -8.40
N ASP A 150 -1.49 11.65 -8.51
CA ASP A 150 -2.43 12.47 -7.73
C ASP A 150 -2.32 12.17 -6.22
N TRP A 151 -2.26 10.88 -5.86
CA TRP A 151 -2.02 10.45 -4.48
C TRP A 151 -0.65 10.93 -3.98
N ALA A 152 0.40 10.72 -4.77
CA ALA A 152 1.76 11.11 -4.40
C ALA A 152 1.88 12.63 -4.24
N GLY A 153 1.21 13.38 -5.11
CA GLY A 153 1.04 14.81 -4.99
C GLY A 153 0.46 15.16 -3.63
N GLN A 154 -0.73 14.66 -3.27
CA GLN A 154 -1.40 15.01 -2.00
C GLN A 154 -0.70 14.47 -0.74
N HIS A 155 0.09 13.40 -0.86
CA HIS A 155 0.76 12.72 0.25
C HIS A 155 2.29 12.70 0.07
N ALA A 156 2.89 13.82 -0.34
CA ALA A 156 4.29 13.89 -0.79
C ALA A 156 5.31 13.25 0.19
N GLY A 157 5.27 13.60 1.48
CA GLY A 157 6.17 13.01 2.48
C GLY A 157 6.00 11.51 2.62
N LEU A 158 4.75 11.02 2.65
CA LEU A 158 4.48 9.58 2.72
C LEU A 158 4.92 8.89 1.43
N ALA A 159 4.67 9.49 0.27
CA ALA A 159 5.07 8.97 -1.02
C ALA A 159 6.59 8.83 -1.13
N ALA A 160 7.34 9.83 -0.66
CA ALA A 160 8.81 9.87 -0.65
C ALA A 160 9.46 8.88 0.33
N ALA A 161 8.79 8.59 1.45
CA ALA A 161 9.29 7.66 2.46
C ALA A 161 9.65 6.29 1.85
N VAL A 162 10.63 5.59 2.44
CA VAL A 162 11.06 4.26 1.97
C VAL A 162 11.43 4.26 0.47
N ARG A 163 12.29 5.21 0.06
CA ARG A 163 12.84 5.34 -1.29
C ARG A 163 11.78 5.45 -2.40
N HIS A 164 10.70 6.19 -2.15
CA HIS A 164 9.64 6.39 -3.15
C HIS A 164 8.99 5.06 -3.61
N SER A 165 8.96 4.03 -2.77
CA SER A 165 8.22 2.78 -3.06
C SER A 165 6.75 3.11 -3.34
N PRO A 166 6.13 2.58 -4.41
CA PRO A 166 4.72 2.81 -4.64
C PRO A 166 3.85 2.02 -3.65
N PRO A 167 2.55 2.33 -3.53
CA PRO A 167 1.60 1.43 -2.88
C PRO A 167 1.66 0.05 -3.55
N ALA A 168 1.83 -1.01 -2.77
CA ALA A 168 2.01 -2.36 -3.32
C ALA A 168 0.84 -2.81 -4.21
N CYS A 169 -0.39 -2.41 -3.88
CA CYS A 169 -1.56 -2.67 -4.73
C CYS A 169 -1.46 -1.99 -6.09
N ALA A 170 -0.88 -0.79 -6.21
CA ALA A 170 -0.69 -0.12 -7.50
C ALA A 170 0.36 -0.85 -8.34
N ALA A 171 1.45 -1.32 -7.72
CA ALA A 171 2.45 -2.13 -8.41
C ALA A 171 1.83 -3.46 -8.90
N GLU A 172 1.03 -4.11 -8.07
CA GLU A 172 0.29 -5.32 -8.43
C GLU A 172 -0.69 -5.07 -9.58
N ASP A 173 -1.49 -4.00 -9.50
CA ASP A 173 -2.42 -3.60 -10.58
C ASP A 173 -1.69 -3.40 -11.90
N LEU A 174 -0.51 -2.75 -11.89
CA LEU A 174 0.28 -2.54 -13.10
C LEU A 174 0.76 -3.87 -13.71
N THR A 175 1.09 -4.87 -12.90
CA THR A 175 1.44 -6.21 -13.41
C THR A 175 0.25 -6.93 -14.06
N VAL A 176 -0.94 -6.79 -13.48
CA VAL A 176 -2.20 -7.34 -14.02
C VAL A 176 -2.56 -6.68 -15.35
N LEU A 177 -2.43 -5.35 -15.44
CA LEU A 177 -2.68 -4.61 -16.67
C LEU A 177 -1.73 -4.99 -17.82
N HIS A 178 -0.53 -5.47 -17.50
CA HIS A 178 0.41 -6.03 -18.48
C HIS A 178 0.24 -7.54 -18.69
N GLN A 179 -0.82 -8.14 -18.14
CA GLN A 179 -1.16 -9.56 -18.27
C GLN A 179 0.01 -10.49 -17.88
N GLY A 180 0.79 -10.10 -16.86
CA GLY A 180 1.98 -10.83 -16.42
C GLY A 180 3.23 -10.62 -17.28
N GLY A 181 3.15 -9.87 -18.38
CA GLY A 181 4.30 -9.50 -19.23
C GLY A 181 5.26 -8.49 -18.60
N LEU A 182 4.90 -7.90 -17.45
CA LEU A 182 5.74 -6.99 -16.68
C LEU A 182 6.07 -7.60 -15.32
N ALA A 183 7.35 -7.86 -15.08
CA ALA A 183 7.85 -8.29 -13.77
C ALA A 183 7.46 -7.27 -12.68
N ALA A 184 7.13 -7.76 -11.48
CA ALA A 184 6.60 -6.93 -10.41
C ALA A 184 7.59 -5.88 -9.92
N THR A 185 8.88 -6.23 -9.88
CA THR A 185 9.96 -5.29 -9.54
C THR A 185 10.07 -4.15 -10.56
N ARG A 186 9.85 -4.44 -11.84
CA ARG A 186 9.82 -3.42 -12.90
C ARG A 186 8.56 -2.56 -12.83
N ALA A 187 7.41 -3.16 -12.50
CA ALA A 187 6.18 -2.42 -12.25
C ALA A 187 6.36 -1.42 -11.09
N ALA A 188 6.95 -1.87 -9.98
CA ALA A 188 7.27 -1.00 -8.85
C ALA A 188 8.23 0.14 -9.25
N ALA A 189 9.31 -0.16 -9.98
CA ALA A 189 10.27 0.85 -10.43
C ALA A 189 9.63 1.92 -11.34
N ARG A 190 8.76 1.52 -12.29
CA ARG A 190 8.05 2.47 -13.15
C ARG A 190 7.16 3.43 -12.36
N LEU A 191 6.47 2.92 -11.33
CA LEU A 191 5.62 3.75 -10.47
C LEU A 191 6.44 4.59 -9.49
N THR A 192 7.63 4.15 -9.09
CA THR A 192 8.60 4.98 -8.37
C THR A 192 8.95 6.22 -9.20
N ASP A 193 9.21 6.08 -10.50
CA ASP A 193 9.49 7.24 -11.37
C ASP A 193 8.30 8.20 -11.46
N VAL A 194 7.07 7.68 -11.47
CA VAL A 194 5.83 8.49 -11.42
C VAL A 194 5.76 9.28 -10.12
N ILE A 195 6.03 8.63 -8.99
CA ILE A 195 6.02 9.26 -7.66
C ILE A 195 7.10 10.34 -7.56
N VAL A 196 8.34 10.04 -7.97
CA VAL A 196 9.46 11.00 -7.93
C VAL A 196 9.11 12.26 -8.71
N ARG A 197 8.56 12.12 -9.92
CA ARG A 197 8.12 13.29 -10.73
C ARG A 197 6.98 14.06 -10.06
N ALA A 198 6.00 13.37 -9.50
CA ALA A 198 4.86 14.01 -8.85
C ALA A 198 5.27 14.78 -7.57
N VAL A 199 6.20 14.22 -6.79
CA VAL A 199 6.73 14.88 -5.59
C VAL A 199 7.61 16.08 -5.95
N ALA A 200 8.43 15.99 -6.99
CA ALA A 200 9.32 17.08 -7.42
C ALA A 200 8.59 18.26 -8.09
N ALA A 201 7.34 18.09 -8.51
CA ALA A 201 6.54 19.13 -9.15
C ALA A 201 5.80 20.05 -8.14
N ARG A 202 5.99 19.86 -6.83
CA ARG A 202 5.43 20.70 -5.76
C ARG A 202 6.48 21.67 -5.23
#